data_AF-A0A1Y3BWZ3-F1
#
_entry.id   AF-A0A1Y3BWZ3-F1
#
_cell.length_a   1.000
_cell.length_b   1.000
_cell.length_c   1.000
_cell.angle_alpha   90.00
_cell.angle_beta   90.00
_cell.angle_gamma   90.00
#
_symmetry.space_group_name_H-M   'P 1'
#
loop_
_entity.id
_entity.type
_entity.pdbx_description
1 polymer ?
#
loop_
_entity_poly.entity_id
_entity_poly.type
_entity_poly.pdbx_seq_one_letter_code
_entity_poly.pdbx_strand_id
1 'polypeptide(L)'
;MLGSLTIVVAHHMYAMPPYPYLATDYGTQLSLFTHHMWIGGFLIVGAAAHAAIFMVRDYDPTTRYNDLLDRVLRHRDAIISHLNWACIF
;
A
#
# COMPACT_ATOMS: atom_id res chain seq x y z
N MET A 1 3.08 -3.11 4.56
CA MET A 1 4.02 -4.03 3.87
C MET A 1 3.29 -5.17 3.17
N LEU A 2 2.42 -5.93 3.87
CA LEU A 2 1.75 -7.09 3.27
C LEU A 2 1.03 -6.80 1.94
N GLY A 3 0.29 -5.69 1.86
CA GLY A 3 -0.41 -5.31 0.63
C GLY A 3 0.50 -5.07 -0.59
N SER A 4 1.67 -4.46 -0.38
CA SER A 4 2.67 -4.30 -1.44
C SER A 4 3.32 -5.64 -1.81
N LEU A 5 3.58 -6.50 -0.83
CA LEU A 5 4.17 -7.82 -1.09
C LEU A 5 3.24 -8.72 -1.91
N THR A 6 1.92 -8.71 -1.68
CA THR A 6 1.00 -9.50 -2.53
C THR A 6 0.95 -8.97 -3.97
N ILE A 7 1.12 -7.67 -4.20
CA ILE A 7 1.27 -7.10 -5.56
C ILE A 7 2.58 -7.57 -6.19
N VAL A 8 3.68 -7.57 -5.44
CA VAL A 8 4.96 -8.11 -5.90
C VAL A 8 4.83 -9.59 -6.27
N VAL A 9 4.15 -10.39 -5.44
CA VAL A 9 3.83 -11.80 -5.74
C VAL A 9 3.03 -11.91 -7.03
N ALA A 10 2.01 -11.07 -7.25
CA ALA A 10 1.23 -11.07 -8.50
C ALA A 10 2.14 -10.86 -9.73
N HIS A 11 3.03 -9.86 -9.68
CA HIS A 11 3.98 -9.60 -10.77
C HIS A 11 4.98 -10.75 -10.98
N HIS A 12 5.49 -11.35 -9.89
CA HIS A 12 6.43 -12.47 -9.99
C HIS A 12 5.75 -13.73 -10.54
N MET A 13 4.53 -14.06 -10.10
CA MET A 13 3.82 -15.25 -10.57
C MET A 13 3.43 -15.17 -12.04
N TYR A 14 3.13 -13.98 -12.55
CA TYR A 14 2.84 -13.79 -13.97
C TYR A 14 4.10 -13.89 -14.84
N ALA A 15 5.20 -13.25 -14.44
CA ALA A 15 6.45 -13.26 -15.22
C ALA A 15 7.28 -14.54 -15.06
N MET A 16 7.15 -15.22 -13.92
CA MET A 16 7.89 -16.45 -13.57
C MET A 16 6.90 -17.50 -13.01
N PRO A 17 6.13 -18.19 -13.88
CA PRO A 17 5.13 -19.17 -13.45
C PRO A 17 5.75 -20.30 -12.63
N PRO A 18 5.43 -20.44 -11.33
CA PRO A 18 6.12 -21.37 -10.44
C PRO A 18 5.54 -22.80 -10.47
N TYR A 19 4.41 -23.01 -11.17
CA TYR A 19 3.71 -24.29 -11.20
C TYR A 19 3.75 -24.93 -12.60
N PRO A 20 3.90 -26.27 -12.71
CA PRO A 20 3.84 -26.98 -13.99
C PRO A 20 2.56 -26.67 -14.76
N TYR A 21 2.67 -26.50 -16.09
CA TYR A 21 1.57 -26.21 -17.02
C TYR A 21 0.80 -24.89 -16.80
N LEU A 22 1.10 -24.12 -15.76
CA LEU A 22 0.45 -22.83 -15.50
C LEU A 22 0.70 -21.81 -16.63
N ALA A 23 1.87 -21.84 -17.27
CA ALA A 23 2.22 -20.92 -18.34
C ALA A 23 1.31 -21.04 -19.58
N THR A 24 0.67 -22.20 -19.76
CA THR A 24 -0.28 -22.44 -20.86
C THR A 24 -1.74 -22.24 -20.46
N ASP A 25 -2.04 -22.17 -19.15
CA ASP A 25 -3.36 -21.87 -18.63
C ASP A 25 -3.54 -20.36 -18.41
N TYR A 26 -3.92 -19.67 -19.50
CA TYR A 26 -4.06 -18.21 -19.50
C TYR A 26 -5.16 -17.71 -18.54
N GLY A 27 -6.23 -18.50 -18.37
CA GLY A 27 -7.33 -18.13 -17.50
C GLY A 27 -6.88 -18.08 -16.05
N THR A 28 -6.24 -19.16 -15.58
CA THR A 28 -5.72 -19.22 -14.21
C THR A 28 -4.65 -18.17 -13.95
N GLN A 29 -3.75 -17.90 -14.91
CA GLN A 29 -2.75 -16.82 -14.78
C GLN A 29 -3.40 -15.45 -14.54
N LEU A 30 -4.35 -15.06 -15.38
CA LEU A 30 -5.05 -13.78 -15.23
C LEU A 30 -5.85 -13.71 -13.92
N SER A 31 -6.53 -14.79 -13.56
CA SER A 31 -7.28 -14.85 -12.30
C SER A 31 -6.37 -14.71 -11.07
N LEU A 32 -5.23 -15.40 -11.03
CA LEU A 32 -4.29 -15.30 -9.92
C LEU A 32 -3.68 -13.90 -9.81
N PHE A 33 -3.30 -13.30 -10.95
CA PHE A 33 -2.77 -11.93 -10.97
C PHE A 33 -3.80 -10.94 -10.42
N THR A 34 -4.99 -10.90 -11.01
CA THR A 34 -6.07 -9.98 -10.59
C THR A 34 -6.46 -10.18 -9.14
N HIS A 35 -6.56 -11.43 -8.67
CA HIS A 35 -6.85 -11.76 -7.28
C HIS A 35 -5.83 -11.15 -6.31
N HIS A 36 -4.52 -11.38 -6.54
CA HIS A 36 -3.47 -10.89 -5.66
C HIS A 36 -3.30 -9.36 -5.72
N MET A 37 -3.55 -8.75 -6.88
CA MET A 37 -3.58 -7.29 -7.04
C MET A 37 -4.69 -6.65 -6.20
N TRP A 38 -5.90 -7.20 -6.25
CA TRP A 38 -7.04 -6.68 -5.50
C TRP A 38 -6.87 -6.86 -3.99
N ILE A 39 -6.42 -8.03 -3.54
CA ILE A 39 -6.07 -8.23 -2.13
C ILE A 39 -5.01 -7.21 -1.69
N GLY A 40 -4.02 -6.96 -2.53
CA GLY A 40 -3.00 -5.94 -2.28
C GLY A 40 -3.56 -4.54 -2.09
N GLY A 41 -4.45 -4.13 -2.99
CA GLY A 41 -5.18 -2.87 -2.88
C GLY A 41 -5.94 -2.75 -1.55
N PHE A 42 -6.73 -3.76 -1.20
CA PHE A 42 -7.47 -3.79 0.07
C PHE A 42 -6.54 -3.67 1.29
N LEU A 43 -5.42 -4.39 1.29
CA LEU A 43 -4.47 -4.36 2.40
C LEU A 43 -3.70 -3.04 2.50
N ILE A 44 -3.40 -2.38 1.38
CA ILE A 44 -2.76 -1.04 1.38
C ILE A 44 -3.73 0.01 1.93
N VAL A 45 -4.97 0.04 1.44
CA VAL A 45 -6.00 0.96 1.94
C VAL A 45 -6.31 0.67 3.42
N GLY A 46 -6.41 -0.60 3.80
CA GLY A 46 -6.59 -1.02 5.18
C GLY A 46 -5.45 -0.57 6.10
N ALA A 47 -4.20 -0.58 5.63
CA ALA A 47 -3.07 -0.06 6.39
C ALA A 47 -3.17 1.46 6.62
N ALA A 48 -3.56 2.23 5.60
CA ALA A 48 -3.80 3.67 5.73
C ALA A 48 -4.97 3.97 6.69
N ALA A 49 -6.05 3.19 6.62
CA ALA A 49 -7.20 3.31 7.53
C ALA A 49 -6.79 3.08 8.99
N HIS A 50 -6.02 2.03 9.28
CA HIS A 50 -5.53 1.77 10.64
C HIS A 50 -4.53 2.83 11.11
N ALA A 51 -3.69 3.37 10.23
CA ALA A 51 -2.83 4.49 10.58
C ALA A 51 -3.64 5.73 11.00
N ALA A 52 -4.72 6.06 10.29
CA ALA A 52 -5.62 7.16 10.67
C ALA A 52 -6.36 6.88 12.00
N ILE A 53 -6.81 5.64 12.22
CA ILE A 53 -7.45 5.24 13.49
C ILE A 53 -6.48 5.43 14.66
N PHE A 54 -5.23 4.98 14.51
CA PHE A 54 -4.17 5.19 15.50
C PHE A 54 -3.95 6.68 15.79
N MET A 55 -3.86 7.51 14.74
CA MET A 55 -3.68 8.96 14.89
C MET A 55 -4.82 9.66 15.64
N VAL A 56 -6.05 9.11 15.57
CA VAL A 56 -7.21 9.70 16.26
C VAL A 56 -7.35 9.19 17.69
N ARG A 57 -7.10 7.90 17.93
CA ARG A 57 -7.41 7.25 19.20
C ARG A 57 -6.23 7.14 20.16
N ASP A 58 -5.05 6.86 19.62
CA ASP A 58 -3.92 6.36 20.41
C ASP A 58 -2.68 7.27 20.33
N TYR A 59 -2.67 8.23 19.40
CA TYR A 59 -1.58 9.20 19.28
C TYR A 59 -1.67 10.27 20.37
N ASP A 60 -0.60 10.42 21.15
CA ASP A 60 -0.45 11.46 22.16
C ASP A 60 0.72 12.40 21.80
N PRO A 61 0.45 13.68 21.47
CA PRO A 61 1.48 14.64 21.10
C PRO A 61 2.41 15.03 22.26
N THR A 62 2.01 14.77 23.51
CA THR A 62 2.85 15.10 24.68
C THR A 62 3.98 14.09 24.85
N THR A 63 3.74 12.82 24.53
CA THR A 63 4.74 11.74 24.61
C THR A 63 5.58 11.60 23.34
N ARG A 64 5.12 12.14 22.21
CA ARG A 64 5.80 12.11 20.91
C ARG A 64 6.33 13.46 20.43
N TYR A 65 6.55 14.38 21.36
CA TYR A 65 7.02 15.73 21.04
C TYR A 65 8.38 15.75 20.33
N ASN A 66 8.48 16.52 19.24
CA ASN A 66 9.69 16.72 18.43
C ASN A 66 10.30 15.45 17.79
N ASP A 67 9.59 14.32 17.82
CA ASP A 67 10.00 13.10 17.13
C ASP A 67 9.84 13.22 15.60
N LEU A 68 10.13 12.15 14.88
CA LEU A 68 10.02 12.15 13.41
C LEU A 68 8.57 12.32 12.94
N LEU A 69 7.60 11.73 13.66
CA LEU A 69 6.18 11.80 13.31
C LEU A 69 5.64 13.22 13.53
N ASP A 70 5.94 13.85 14.67
CA ASP A 70 5.56 15.24 14.95
C ASP A 70 6.16 16.20 13.92
N ARG A 71 7.43 15.99 13.53
CA ARG A 71 8.04 16.78 12.44
C ARG A 71 7.28 16.66 11.13
N VAL A 72 6.87 15.46 10.73
CA VAL A 72 6.04 15.23 9.52
C VAL A 72 4.72 16.00 9.61
N LEU A 73 4.04 15.94 10.77
CA LEU A 73 2.76 16.63 10.96
C LEU A 73 2.86 18.15 10.86
N ARG A 74 3.98 18.74 11.31
CA ARG A 74 4.20 20.21 11.27
C ARG A 74 4.27 20.80 9.87
N HIS A 75 4.56 19.99 8.85
CA HIS A 75 4.58 20.43 7.45
C HIS A 75 3.60 19.65 6.57
N ARG A 76 2.53 19.09 7.17
CA ARG A 76 1.51 18.29 6.46
C ARG A 76 0.89 19.01 5.25
N ASP A 77 0.71 20.33 5.33
CA ASP A 77 0.10 21.11 4.25
C ASP A 77 1.01 21.17 3.02
N ALA A 78 2.34 21.19 3.22
CA ALA A 78 3.30 21.09 2.13
C ALA A 78 3.26 19.71 1.47
N ILE A 79 3.14 18.63 2.24
CA ILE A 79 3.01 17.26 1.71
C ILE A 79 1.76 17.15 0.83
N ILE A 80 0.61 17.64 1.33
CA ILE A 80 -0.67 17.59 0.60
C ILE A 80 -0.63 18.45 -0.66
N SER A 81 -0.07 19.66 -0.60
CA SER A 81 -0.02 20.56 -1.76
C SER A 81 0.88 20.04 -2.88
N HIS A 82 2.02 19.43 -2.54
CA HIS A 82 2.90 18.81 -3.54
C HIS A 82 2.28 17.55 -4.13
N LEU A 83 1.58 16.73 -3.33
CA LEU A 83 0.83 15.58 -3.85
C LEU A 83 -0.28 16.04 -4.81
N ASN A 84 -1.02 17.09 -4.45
CA ASN A 84 -2.04 17.66 -5.32
C ASN A 84 -1.44 18.17 -6.64
N TRP A 85 -0.31 18.87 -6.58
CA TRP A 85 0.41 19.32 -7.77
C TRP A 85 0.83 18.14 -8.67
N ALA A 86 1.43 17.09 -8.10
CA ALA A 86 1.86 15.91 -8.86
C ALA A 86 0.71 15.13 -9.50
N CYS A 87 -0.50 15.14 -8.89
CA CYS A 87 -1.69 14.51 -9.46
C CYS A 87 -2.36 15.35 -10.55
N ILE A 88 -2.10 16.66 -10.61
CA ILE A 88 -2.64 17.59 -11.62
C ILE A 88 -1.71 17.72 -12.83
N PHE A 89 -0.40 17.58 -12.62
CA PHE A 89 0.61 17.57 -13.67
C PHE A 89 0.44 16.39 -14.64
#